data_AF-A0A9D4Q871-F1
#
_entry.id   AF-A0A9D4Q871-F1
#
_cell.length_a   1.000
_cell.length_b   1.000
_cell.length_c   1.000
_cell.angle_alpha   90.00
_cell.angle_beta   90.00
_cell.angle_gamma   90.00
#
_symmetry.space_group_name_H-M   'P 1'
#
loop_
_entity.id
_entity.type
_entity.pdbx_description
1 polymer ?
#
loop_
_entity_poly.entity_id
_entity_poly.type
_entity_poly.pdbx_seq_one_letter_code
_entity_poly.pdbx_strand_id
1 'polypeptide(L)'
;MPGAMIGPTFACIIARQFSNLRRGDRFWFENPGLPSSFTPEQLHEIRKATQSKIICENADDIPTIQLWVMRLPHPIYNPRFRCEDIPGIDLRYWQEDPVHGGYSFKK
;
A
#
# COMPACT_ATOMS: atom_id res chain seq x y z
N MET A 1 -2.05 -22.62 -13.65
CA MET A 1 -0.77 -22.20 -13.03
C MET A 1 -0.79 -22.71 -11.60
N PRO A 2 0.24 -23.42 -11.13
CA PRO A 2 0.27 -23.91 -9.75
C PRO A 2 0.03 -22.75 -8.76
N GLY A 3 -0.93 -22.90 -7.83
CA GLY A 3 -1.23 -21.92 -6.78
C GLY A 3 -2.17 -20.76 -7.16
N ALA A 4 -2.65 -20.66 -8.40
CA ALA A 4 -3.61 -19.62 -8.80
C ALA A 4 -5.06 -20.04 -8.53
N MET A 5 -5.92 -19.09 -8.14
CA MET A 5 -7.36 -19.30 -7.92
C MET A 5 -8.21 -19.23 -9.21
N ILE A 6 -7.61 -18.81 -10.33
CA ILE A 6 -8.33 -18.55 -11.59
C ILE A 6 -7.66 -19.27 -12.78
N GLY A 7 -8.49 -19.62 -13.76
CA GLY A 7 -8.04 -20.24 -15.01
C GLY A 7 -7.32 -19.28 -15.97
N PRO A 8 -6.64 -19.78 -17.02
CA PRO A 8 -5.83 -18.98 -17.93
C PRO A 8 -6.58 -17.85 -18.64
N THR A 9 -7.84 -18.08 -19.05
CA THR A 9 -8.66 -17.07 -19.73
C THR A 9 -8.92 -15.87 -18.84
N PHE A 10 -9.40 -16.09 -17.61
CA PHE A 10 -9.62 -15.01 -16.66
C PHE A 10 -8.32 -14.36 -16.21
N ALA A 11 -7.23 -15.13 -16.06
CA ALA A 11 -5.92 -14.55 -15.77
C ALA A 11 -5.48 -13.54 -16.83
N CYS A 12 -5.67 -13.85 -18.12
CA CYS A 12 -5.38 -12.93 -19.22
C CYS A 12 -6.23 -11.66 -19.16
N ILE A 13 -7.55 -11.81 -19.01
CA ILE A 13 -8.49 -10.67 -18.96
C ILE A 13 -8.18 -9.76 -17.78
N ILE A 14 -8.03 -10.34 -16.59
CA ILE A 14 -7.76 -9.61 -15.35
C ILE A 14 -6.40 -8.91 -15.43
N ALA A 15 -5.34 -9.60 -15.84
CA ALA A 15 -4.01 -9.01 -15.95
C ALA A 15 -3.96 -7.83 -16.93
N ARG A 16 -4.64 -7.97 -18.08
CA ARG A 16 -4.76 -6.87 -19.06
C ARG A 16 -5.48 -5.66 -18.45
N GLN A 17 -6.59 -5.89 -17.75
CA GLN A 17 -7.34 -4.80 -17.12
C GLN A 17 -6.49 -4.09 -16.05
N PHE A 18 -5.86 -4.82 -15.13
CA PHE A 18 -5.00 -4.21 -14.10
C PHE A 18 -3.79 -3.49 -14.68
N SER A 19 -3.17 -4.02 -15.75
CA SER A 19 -2.07 -3.35 -16.45
C SER A 19 -2.52 -2.03 -17.08
N ASN A 20 -3.70 -2.01 -17.71
CA ASN A 20 -4.23 -0.82 -18.36
C ASN A 20 -4.62 0.24 -17.31
N LEU A 21 -5.22 -0.17 -16.19
CA LEU A 21 -5.53 0.74 -15.07
C LEU A 21 -4.26 1.39 -14.51
N ARG A 22 -3.22 0.61 -14.24
CA ARG A 22 -1.96 1.13 -13.72
C ARG A 22 -1.27 2.10 -14.68
N ARG A 23 -1.16 1.74 -15.97
CA ARG A 23 -0.43 2.55 -16.97
C ARG A 23 -1.22 3.76 -17.47
N GLY A 24 -2.54 3.65 -17.51
CA GLY A 24 -3.43 4.71 -17.99
C GLY A 24 -3.74 5.77 -16.94
N ASP A 25 -3.42 5.53 -15.67
CA ASP A 25 -3.66 6.47 -14.59
C ASP A 25 -2.50 7.45 -14.42
N ARG A 26 -2.75 8.71 -14.75
CA ARG A 26 -1.79 9.81 -14.55
C ARG A 26 -1.40 9.97 -13.07
N PHE A 27 -2.31 9.65 -12.15
CA PHE A 27 -2.14 9.75 -10.72
C PHE A 27 -1.71 8.44 -10.05
N TRP A 28 -1.29 7.44 -10.83
CA TRP A 28 -0.71 6.22 -10.26
C TRP A 28 0.44 6.59 -9.32
N PHE A 29 0.35 6.13 -8.07
CA PHE A 29 1.19 6.61 -6.96
C PHE A 29 2.70 6.42 -7.17
N GLU A 30 3.10 5.49 -8.03
CA GLU A 30 4.52 5.24 -8.33
C GLU A 30 5.05 6.01 -9.53
N ASN A 31 4.22 6.76 -10.25
CA ASN A 31 4.68 7.55 -11.39
C ASN A 31 5.65 8.63 -10.89
N PRO A 32 6.90 8.68 -11.37
CA PRO A 32 7.86 9.71 -11.00
C PRO A 32 7.80 10.91 -11.97
N GLY A 33 8.31 12.07 -11.52
CA GLY A 33 8.57 13.23 -12.39
C GLY A 33 7.34 13.99 -12.88
N LEU A 34 6.15 13.73 -12.33
CA LEU A 34 4.93 14.49 -12.61
C LEU A 34 4.62 15.45 -11.45
N PRO A 35 3.87 16.54 -11.70
CA PRO A 35 3.37 17.41 -10.63
C PRO A 35 2.54 16.69 -9.56
N SER A 36 1.95 15.54 -9.90
CA SER A 36 1.18 14.68 -9.00
C SER A 36 1.99 13.56 -8.35
N SER A 37 3.30 13.47 -8.62
CA SER A 37 4.15 12.44 -8.06
C SER A 37 4.37 12.67 -6.57
N PHE A 38 4.33 11.60 -5.79
CA PHE A 38 4.85 11.62 -4.43
C PHE A 38 6.37 11.86 -4.43
N THR A 39 6.91 12.45 -3.35
CA THR A 39 8.36 12.49 -3.14
C THR A 39 8.91 11.08 -2.91
N PRO A 40 10.23 10.86 -3.09
CA PRO A 40 10.84 9.57 -2.79
C PRO A 40 10.57 9.08 -1.36
N GLU A 41 10.56 9.99 -0.39
CA GLU A 41 10.30 9.70 1.03
C GLU A 41 8.84 9.33 1.26
N GLN A 42 7.90 10.08 0.69
CA GLN A 42 6.48 9.77 0.73
C GLN A 42 6.19 8.40 0.11
N LEU A 43 6.78 8.11 -1.07
CA LEU A 43 6.64 6.82 -1.73
C LEU A 43 7.24 5.67 -0.90
N HIS A 44 8.34 5.93 -0.19
CA HIS A 44 8.92 4.95 0.74
C HIS A 44 7.95 4.61 1.87
N GLU A 45 7.28 5.60 2.47
CA GLU A 45 6.29 5.35 3.52
C GLU A 45 5.04 4.64 3.00
N ILE A 46 4.51 5.02 1.84
CA ILE A 46 3.35 4.33 1.23
C ILE A 46 3.65 2.83 1.02
N ARG A 47 4.88 2.48 0.61
CA ARG A 47 5.29 1.09 0.39
C ARG A 47 5.36 0.24 1.67
N LYS A 48 5.39 0.86 2.85
CA LYS A 48 5.31 0.16 4.13
C LYS A 48 3.89 -0.26 4.49
N ALA A 49 2.88 0.33 3.85
CA ALA A 49 1.48 0.09 4.17
C ALA A 49 1.14 -1.41 4.03
N THR A 50 0.48 -1.95 5.06
CA THR A 50 -0.02 -3.32 5.05
C THR A 50 -1.52 -3.34 5.32
N GLN A 51 -2.24 -4.26 4.68
CA GLN A 51 -3.68 -4.42 4.94
C GLN A 51 -3.95 -4.81 6.41
N SER A 52 -3.02 -5.52 7.04
CA SER A 52 -3.08 -5.83 8.47
C SER A 52 -3.02 -4.58 9.34
N LYS A 53 -2.12 -3.62 9.04
CA LYS A 53 -2.08 -2.36 9.78
C LYS A 53 -3.37 -1.56 9.61
N ILE A 54 -3.89 -1.47 8.38
CA ILE A 54 -5.16 -0.79 8.10
C ILE A 54 -6.29 -1.39 8.93
N ILE A 55 -6.39 -2.73 9.00
CA ILE A 55 -7.41 -3.39 9.82
C ILE A 55 -7.20 -3.10 11.31
N CYS A 56 -5.96 -3.20 11.81
CA CYS A 56 -5.64 -2.92 13.21
C CYS A 56 -6.02 -1.50 13.65
N GLU A 57 -5.86 -0.50 12.80
CA GLU A 57 -6.13 0.90 13.13
C GLU A 57 -7.61 1.28 13.01
N ASN A 58 -8.43 0.49 12.32
CA ASN A 58 -9.80 0.86 11.93
C ASN A 58 -10.88 -0.16 12.36
N ALA A 59 -10.52 -1.22 13.06
CA ALA A 59 -11.46 -2.23 13.53
C ALA A 59 -11.43 -2.33 15.06
N ASP A 60 -12.59 -2.57 15.66
CA ASP A 60 -12.72 -2.78 17.10
C ASP A 60 -12.30 -4.20 17.49
N ASP A 61 -11.74 -4.35 18.70
CA ASP A 61 -11.44 -5.63 19.34
C ASP A 61 -10.51 -6.58 18.55
N ILE A 62 -9.56 -6.04 17.77
CA ILE A 62 -8.50 -6.82 17.10
C ILE A 62 -7.15 -6.57 17.77
N PRO A 63 -6.79 -7.28 18.85
CA PRO A 63 -5.50 -7.09 19.52
C PRO A 63 -4.32 -7.70 18.75
N THR A 64 -4.59 -8.72 17.93
CA THR A 64 -3.57 -9.40 17.11
C THR A 64 -4.08 -9.73 15.72
N ILE A 65 -3.19 -9.76 14.73
CA ILE A 65 -3.51 -10.15 13.35
C ILE A 65 -2.28 -10.72 12.65
N GLN A 66 -2.48 -11.58 11.66
CA GLN A 66 -1.41 -12.03 10.78
C GLN A 66 -0.95 -10.92 9.81
N LEU A 67 0.34 -10.87 9.49
CA LEU A 67 0.88 -9.81 8.61
C LEU A 67 0.27 -9.88 7.20
N TRP A 68 0.18 -11.09 6.62
CA TRP A 68 -0.39 -11.33 5.29
C TRP A 68 -1.85 -11.77 5.41
N VAL A 69 -2.78 -10.82 5.50
CA VAL A 69 -4.20 -11.11 5.81
C VAL A 69 -4.94 -11.90 4.73
N MET A 70 -4.49 -11.81 3.47
CA MET A 70 -5.06 -12.57 2.35
C MET A 70 -4.54 -14.02 2.28
N ARG A 71 -3.65 -14.40 3.21
CA ARG A 71 -3.21 -15.78 3.44
C ARG A 71 -3.81 -16.26 4.75
N LEU A 72 -4.10 -17.56 4.82
CA LEU A 72 -4.55 -18.16 6.07
C LEU A 72 -3.49 -17.96 7.17
N PRO A 73 -3.90 -17.75 8.43
CA PRO A 73 -2.98 -17.69 9.56
C PRO A 73 -2.28 -19.04 9.72
N HIS A 74 -0.99 -19.01 10.05
CA HIS A 74 -0.20 -20.22 10.29
C HIS A 74 0.86 -19.95 11.36
N PRO A 75 1.05 -20.83 12.37
CA PRO A 75 1.95 -20.57 13.50
C PRO A 75 3.40 -20.21 13.12
N ILE A 76 3.89 -20.76 12.01
CA ILE A 76 5.26 -20.54 11.51
C ILE A 76 5.31 -19.56 10.33
N TYR A 77 4.56 -19.82 9.25
CA TYR A 77 4.67 -19.07 7.98
C TYR A 77 3.85 -17.77 7.89
N ASN A 78 2.87 -17.58 8.77
CA ASN A 78 2.03 -16.38 8.81
C ASN A 78 1.44 -16.20 10.22
N PRO A 79 2.28 -16.07 11.26
CA PRO A 79 1.82 -15.95 12.64
C PRO A 79 1.09 -14.64 12.85
N ARG A 80 0.31 -14.57 13.93
CA ARG A 80 -0.31 -13.34 14.37
C ARG A 80 0.67 -12.53 15.22
N PHE A 81 0.70 -11.22 15.00
CA PHE A 81 1.46 -10.24 15.77
C PHE A 81 0.48 -9.31 16.51
N ARG A 82 0.95 -8.63 17.55
CA ARG A 82 0.16 -7.56 18.15
C ARG A 82 0.05 -6.40 17.16
N CYS A 83 -1.10 -5.74 17.13
CA CYS A 83 -1.34 -4.62 16.22
C CYS A 83 -0.37 -3.44 16.43
N GLU A 84 0.12 -3.26 17.65
CA GLU A 84 1.13 -2.26 18.02
C GLU A 84 2.50 -2.54 17.38
N ASP A 85 2.84 -3.81 17.16
CA ASP A 85 4.15 -4.22 16.63
C ASP A 85 4.21 -4.11 15.09
N ILE A 86 3.07 -3.93 14.43
CA ILE A 86 3.00 -3.78 12.97
C ILE A 86 3.38 -2.33 12.64
N PRO A 87 4.42 -2.09 11.82
CA PRO A 87 4.83 -0.73 11.46
C PRO A 87 3.74 -0.03 10.64
N GLY A 88 3.54 1.25 10.94
CA GLY A 88 2.63 2.15 10.21
C GLY A 88 3.38 3.08 9.24
N ILE A 89 2.61 3.91 8.54
CA ILE A 89 3.11 4.97 7.66
C ILE A 89 3.55 6.15 8.52
N ASP A 90 4.75 6.69 8.27
CA ASP A 90 5.17 7.95 8.90
C ASP A 90 4.61 9.16 8.13
N LEU A 91 3.57 9.80 8.67
CA LEU A 91 2.90 10.93 8.01
C LEU A 91 3.68 12.25 8.11
N ARG A 92 4.83 12.29 8.79
CA ARG A 92 5.66 13.52 8.87
C ARG A 92 6.17 13.97 7.50
N TYR A 93 6.31 13.06 6.54
CA TYR A 93 6.71 13.40 5.17
C TYR A 93 5.63 14.12 4.34
N TRP A 94 4.43 14.32 4.90
CA TRP A 94 3.36 15.15 4.33
C TRP A 94 3.20 16.48 5.07
N GLN A 95 4.05 16.75 6.06
CA GLN A 95 4.01 18.02 6.77
C GLN A 95 4.40 19.16 5.82
N GLU A 96 3.50 20.11 5.62
CA GLU A 96 3.77 21.34 4.86
C GLU A 96 4.32 22.43 5.79
N ASP A 97 5.17 23.31 5.24
CA ASP A 97 5.63 24.50 5.95
C ASP A 97 4.51 25.55 6.00
N PRO A 98 4.01 25.93 7.19
CA PRO A 98 2.94 26.92 7.32
C PRO A 98 3.31 28.33 6.81
N VAL A 99 4.60 28.66 6.64
CA VAL A 99 5.05 29.97 6.14
C VAL A 99 5.07 30.03 4.60
N HIS A 100 5.27 28.89 3.94
CA HIS A 100 5.36 28.78 2.48
C HIS A 100 4.18 28.01 1.90
N GLY A 101 2.98 28.22 2.47
CA GLY A 101 1.76 27.45 2.23
C GLY A 101 1.66 26.84 0.82
N GLY A 102 1.66 25.50 0.78
CA GLY A 102 1.39 24.71 -0.41
C GLY A 102 2.51 24.71 -1.46
N TYR A 103 3.18 23.57 -1.60
CA TYR A 103 4.00 23.16 -2.74
C TYR A 103 5.14 24.12 -3.15
N SER A 104 6.36 23.85 -2.67
CA SER A 104 7.57 24.30 -3.36
C SER A 104 7.76 23.46 -4.63
N PHE A 105 7.12 23.86 -5.73
CA PHE A 105 7.52 23.42 -7.06
C PHE A 105 8.94 23.93 -7.32
N LYS A 106 9.95 23.07 -7.14
CA LYS A 106 11.27 23.32 -7.73
C LYS A 106 11.11 23.17 -9.25
N LYS A 107 11.24 24.30 -9.95
CA LYS A 107 11.41 24.35 -11.41
C LYS A 107 12.65 23.56 -11.84
#